data_AF-A0A6A3ULJ5-F1
#
_entry.id   AF-A0A6A3ULJ5-F1
#
_cell.length_a   1.000
_cell.length_b   1.000
_cell.length_c   1.000
_cell.angle_alpha   90.00
_cell.angle_beta   90.00
_cell.angle_gamma   90.00
#
_symmetry.space_group_name_H-M   'P 1'
#
loop_
_entity.id
_entity.type
_entity.pdbx_description
1 polymer ?
#
loop_
_entity_poly.entity_id
_entity_poly.type
_entity_poly.pdbx_seq_one_letter_code
_entity_poly.pdbx_strand_id
1 'polypeptide(L)'
;MNLAKAKYGGEVLLQFEDRRPSTCCASHCTFNDDIQGTASVVLGGLLAAVPLSSTPISEQKFVFLGAGTAGKETSNLTLNEVKYQNCNELWDGCGGCVAYQVPRRGANGATNLVYAGGCA
;
A
#
# COMPACT_ATOMS: atom_id res chain seq x y z
N MET A 1 19.12 5.53 -15.74
CA MET A 1 18.04 4.72 -16.34
C MET A 1 18.29 4.47 -17.82
N ASN A 2 18.50 5.49 -18.66
CA ASN A 2 18.82 5.31 -20.09
C ASN A 2 20.03 4.40 -20.38
N LEU A 3 21.12 4.51 -19.61
CA LEU A 3 22.28 3.63 -19.77
C LEU A 3 21.95 2.16 -19.50
N ALA A 4 21.10 1.89 -18.50
CA ALA A 4 20.65 0.52 -18.22
C ALA A 4 19.78 -0.01 -19.35
N LYS A 5 18.86 0.80 -19.90
CA LYS A 5 18.05 0.41 -21.06
C LYS A 5 18.91 0.13 -22.29
N ALA A 6 19.91 0.97 -22.55
CA ALA A 6 20.82 0.80 -23.68
C ALA A 6 21.66 -0.48 -23.56
N LYS A 7 22.04 -0.88 -22.34
CA LYS A 7 22.86 -2.06 -22.09
C LYS A 7 22.05 -3.36 -22.00
N TYR A 8 20.87 -3.32 -21.38
CA TYR A 8 20.11 -4.51 -20.99
C TYR A 8 18.72 -4.63 -21.64
N GLY A 9 18.32 -3.65 -22.47
CA GLY A 9 17.05 -3.65 -23.19
C GLY A 9 16.01 -2.69 -22.60
N GLY A 10 15.02 -2.32 -23.42
CA GLY A 10 13.97 -1.35 -23.05
C GLY A 10 13.10 -1.80 -21.86
N GLU A 11 13.00 -3.11 -21.64
CA GLU A 11 12.17 -3.76 -20.62
C GLU A 11 12.93 -4.15 -19.34
N VAL A 12 14.20 -3.74 -19.21
CA VAL A 12 14.98 -4.02 -18.00
C VAL A 12 14.23 -3.54 -16.76
N LEU A 13 14.00 -4.45 -15.81
CA LEU A 13 13.36 -4.14 -14.53
C LEU A 13 14.34 -3.37 -13.66
N LEU A 14 13.91 -2.21 -13.17
CA LEU A 14 14.69 -1.38 -12.26
C LEU A 14 14.01 -1.34 -10.90
N GLN A 15 14.58 -2.03 -9.92
CA GLN A 15 14.14 -1.94 -8.53
C GLN A 15 14.86 -0.79 -7.83
N PHE A 16 14.09 0.09 -7.19
CA PHE A 16 14.61 1.12 -6.30
C PHE A 16 14.55 0.67 -4.85
N GLU A 17 15.63 0.94 -4.12
CA GLU A 17 15.83 0.57 -2.72
C GLU A 17 16.29 1.79 -1.92
N ASP A 18 15.88 1.88 -0.65
CA ASP A 18 16.28 2.87 0.35
C ASP A 18 16.12 4.33 -0.11
N ARG A 19 15.15 4.57 -1.00
CA ARG A 19 14.97 5.86 -1.65
C ARG A 19 13.56 6.39 -1.48
N ARG A 20 13.48 7.70 -1.27
CA ARG A 20 12.21 8.43 -1.34
C ARG A 20 11.58 8.28 -2.72
N PRO A 21 10.24 8.32 -2.81
CA PRO A 21 9.55 8.27 -4.10
C PRO A 21 10.04 9.41 -5.00
N SER A 22 10.45 9.08 -6.22
CA SER A 22 10.85 10.04 -7.24
C SER A 22 9.99 9.87 -8.48
N THR A 23 9.46 10.98 -9.00
CA THR A 23 8.56 11.01 -10.18
C THR A 23 9.26 10.68 -11.50
N CYS A 24 10.59 10.60 -11.55
CA CYS A 24 11.36 10.41 -12.78
C CYS A 24 11.19 9.03 -13.44
N CYS A 25 10.47 8.11 -12.80
CA CYS A 25 10.53 6.68 -13.10
C CYS A 25 9.33 6.16 -13.91
N ALA A 26 8.27 6.94 -14.11
CA ALA A 26 7.00 6.46 -14.71
C ALA A 26 7.13 5.92 -16.16
N SER A 27 8.16 6.32 -16.91
CA SER A 27 8.41 5.88 -18.29
C SER A 27 9.30 4.63 -18.41
N HIS A 28 9.56 3.95 -17.30
CA HIS A 28 10.45 2.80 -17.20
C HIS A 28 9.76 1.63 -16.51
N CYS A 29 10.17 0.39 -16.84
CA CYS A 29 9.76 -0.80 -16.10
C CYS A 29 10.45 -0.78 -14.73
N THR A 30 9.74 -0.31 -13.70
CA THR A 30 10.34 -0.03 -12.40
C THR A 30 9.34 -0.05 -11.27
N PHE A 31 9.84 -0.35 -10.08
CA PHE A 31 9.10 -0.26 -8.82
C PHE A 31 10.08 0.09 -7.69
N ASN A 32 9.55 0.48 -6.54
CA ASN A 32 10.31 0.72 -5.32
C ASN A 32 9.93 -0.33 -4.28
N ASP A 33 10.91 -1.05 -3.76
CA ASP A 33 10.68 -2.20 -2.87
C ASP A 33 10.18 -1.79 -1.48
N ASP A 34 10.75 -0.72 -0.91
CA ASP A 34 10.31 -0.16 0.38
C ASP A 34 8.83 0.25 0.37
N ILE A 35 8.31 0.55 -0.82
CA ILE A 35 6.95 1.06 -1.00
C ILE A 35 6.03 -0.07 -1.48
N GLN A 36 6.27 -0.57 -2.69
CA GLN A 36 5.40 -1.55 -3.37
C GLN A 36 5.70 -2.99 -2.91
N GLY A 37 6.97 -3.33 -2.71
CA GLY A 37 7.38 -4.64 -2.20
C GLY A 37 6.88 -4.87 -0.76
N THR A 38 7.10 -3.89 0.12
CA THR A 38 6.63 -3.93 1.51
C THR A 38 5.10 -3.99 1.59
N ALA A 39 4.38 -3.17 0.80
CA ALA A 39 2.91 -3.24 0.76
C ALA A 39 2.40 -4.62 0.32
N SER A 40 3.05 -5.22 -0.69
CA SER A 40 2.68 -6.53 -1.22
C SER A 40 2.85 -7.66 -0.19
N VAL A 41 3.99 -7.73 0.50
CA VAL A 41 4.22 -8.79 1.50
C VAL A 41 3.31 -8.65 2.71
N VAL A 42 3.01 -7.42 3.14
CA VAL A 42 2.07 -7.19 4.24
C VAL A 42 0.66 -7.62 3.85
N LEU A 43 0.16 -7.22 2.67
CA LEU A 43 -1.15 -7.67 2.20
C LEU A 43 -1.20 -9.19 2.04
N GLY A 44 -0.15 -9.83 1.53
CA GLY A 44 -0.06 -11.29 1.43
C GLY A 44 -0.18 -11.97 2.80
N GLY A 45 0.47 -11.41 3.82
CA GLY A 45 0.33 -11.86 5.21
C GLY A 45 -1.09 -11.68 5.76
N LEU A 46 -1.74 -10.55 5.48
CA LEU A 46 -3.13 -10.31 5.86
C LEU A 46 -4.07 -11.32 5.19
N LEU A 47 -3.95 -11.53 3.88
CA LEU A 47 -4.77 -12.49 3.13
C LEU A 47 -4.58 -13.93 3.63
N ALA A 48 -3.37 -14.30 4.07
CA ALA A 48 -3.12 -15.59 4.70
C ALA A 48 -3.73 -15.70 6.11
N ALA A 49 -3.80 -14.59 6.85
CA ALA A 49 -4.34 -14.55 8.22
C ALA A 49 -5.87 -14.42 8.27
N VAL A 50 -6.50 -13.79 7.27
CA VAL A 50 -7.97 -13.57 7.22
C VAL A 50 -8.78 -14.86 7.39
N PRO A 51 -8.47 -15.99 6.73
CA PRO A 51 -9.18 -17.25 6.95
C PRO A 51 -9.09 -17.77 8.39
N LEU A 52 -8.07 -17.37 9.15
CA LEU A 52 -7.88 -17.79 10.54
C LEU A 52 -8.71 -16.95 11.53
N SER A 53 -9.13 -15.74 11.15
CA SER A 53 -9.90 -14.86 12.04
C SER A 53 -11.40 -15.17 12.04
N SER A 54 -11.89 -15.99 11.11
CA SER A 54 -13.33 -16.23 10.85
C SER A 54 -14.14 -14.96 10.53
N THR A 55 -13.47 -13.84 10.26
CA THR A 55 -14.06 -12.55 9.88
C THR A 55 -13.54 -12.15 8.51
N PRO A 56 -14.41 -11.88 7.52
CA PRO A 56 -13.95 -11.49 6.19
C PRO A 56 -13.14 -10.20 6.25
N ILE A 57 -12.18 -10.04 5.32
CA ILE A 57 -11.27 -8.89 5.29
C ILE A 57 -12.02 -7.54 5.23
N SER A 58 -13.22 -7.54 4.65
CA SER A 58 -14.10 -6.38 4.53
C SER A 58 -14.71 -5.88 5.84
N GLU A 59 -14.81 -6.74 6.84
CA GLU A 59 -15.30 -6.41 8.19
C GLU A 59 -14.15 -6.11 9.17
N GLN A 60 -12.90 -6.33 8.74
CA GLN A 60 -11.72 -6.07 9.56
C GLN A 60 -11.39 -4.58 9.60
N LYS A 61 -10.77 -4.15 10.70
CA LYS A 61 -10.28 -2.78 10.90
C LYS A 61 -8.77 -2.81 11.03
N PHE A 62 -8.08 -2.13 10.13
CA PHE A 62 -6.62 -2.12 10.09
C PHE A 62 -6.06 -0.80 10.61
N VAL A 63 -5.04 -0.91 11.46
CA VAL A 63 -4.28 0.22 11.99
C VAL A 63 -2.81 0.01 11.65
N PHE A 64 -2.25 0.89 10.83
CA PHE A 64 -0.85 0.86 10.41
C PHE A 64 -0.03 1.84 11.24
N LEU A 65 1.01 1.34 11.90
CA LEU A 65 1.95 2.13 12.67
C LEU A 65 3.07 2.70 11.77
N GLY A 66 2.89 3.94 11.33
CA GLY A 66 3.82 4.70 10.51
C GLY A 66 3.18 5.25 9.24
N ALA A 67 3.02 6.56 9.11
CA ALA A 67 2.53 7.23 7.89
C ALA A 67 3.67 7.63 6.93
N GLY A 68 4.72 6.80 6.87
CA GLY A 68 5.74 6.87 5.83
C GLY A 68 5.19 6.35 4.49
N THR A 69 6.01 6.36 3.44
CA THR A 69 5.59 5.92 2.10
C THR A 69 5.16 4.45 2.08
N ALA A 70 5.90 3.58 2.77
CA ALA A 70 5.55 2.17 2.96
C ALA A 70 4.17 1.98 3.61
N GLY A 71 3.95 2.63 4.76
CA GLY A 71 2.69 2.49 5.50
C GLY A 71 1.47 3.07 4.77
N LYS A 72 1.67 4.14 4.00
CA LYS A 72 0.62 4.69 3.13
C LYS A 72 0.26 3.73 2.01
N GLU A 73 1.23 3.21 1.27
CA GLU A 73 0.94 2.26 0.19
C GLU A 73 0.41 0.93 0.69
N THR A 74 0.87 0.46 1.84
CA THR A 74 0.29 -0.72 2.51
C THR A 74 -1.19 -0.51 2.83
N SER A 75 -1.53 0.67 3.38
CA SER A 75 -2.93 1.03 3.66
C SER A 75 -3.77 1.13 2.39
N ASN A 76 -3.23 1.76 1.33
CA ASN A 76 -3.93 1.89 0.04
C ASN A 76 -4.17 0.52 -0.60
N LEU A 77 -3.15 -0.34 -0.63
CA LEU A 77 -3.24 -1.66 -1.22
C LEU A 77 -4.24 -2.54 -0.45
N THR A 78 -4.23 -2.47 0.88
CA THR A 78 -5.21 -3.15 1.73
C THR A 78 -6.63 -2.63 1.48
N LEU A 79 -6.82 -1.31 1.36
CA LEU A 79 -8.11 -0.70 1.03
C LEU A 79 -8.63 -1.16 -0.34
N ASN A 80 -7.75 -1.24 -1.34
CA ASN A 80 -8.10 -1.71 -2.67
C ASN A 80 -8.55 -3.17 -2.65
N GLU A 81 -7.87 -4.03 -1.90
CA GLU A 81 -8.29 -5.42 -1.71
C GLU A 81 -9.65 -5.51 -1.04
N VAL A 82 -9.88 -4.73 0.02
CA VAL A 82 -11.17 -4.69 0.70
C VAL A 82 -12.29 -4.23 -0.26
N LYS A 83 -12.06 -3.19 -1.07
CA LYS A 83 -13.01 -2.73 -2.08
C LYS A 83 -13.29 -3.82 -3.12
N TYR A 84 -12.24 -4.48 -3.61
CA TYR A 84 -12.33 -5.55 -4.59
C TYR A 84 -13.17 -6.73 -4.07
N GLN A 85 -12.96 -7.16 -2.82
CA GLN A 85 -13.72 -8.26 -2.22
C GLN A 85 -15.20 -7.92 -1.97
N ASN A 86 -15.52 -6.65 -1.68
CA ASN A 86 -16.89 -6.22 -1.44
C ASN A 86 -17.69 -5.97 -2.72
N CYS A 87 -17.03 -5.46 -3.76
CA CYS A 87 -17.73 -4.97 -4.95
C CYS A 87 -17.41 -5.71 -6.24
N ASN A 88 -16.46 -6.65 -6.21
CA ASN A 88 -15.83 -7.24 -7.40
C ASN A 88 -15.25 -6.19 -8.36
N GLU A 89 -15.09 -4.93 -7.93
CA GLU A 89 -14.61 -3.79 -8.72
C GLU A 89 -13.89 -2.77 -7.83
N LEU A 90 -12.93 -2.03 -8.40
CA LEU A 90 -12.13 -1.01 -7.70
C LEU A 90 -12.79 0.39 -7.70
N TRP A 91 -14.10 0.49 -7.43
CA TRP A 91 -14.84 1.75 -7.49
C TRP A 91 -14.92 2.49 -6.14
N ASP A 92 -14.69 3.80 -6.16
CA ASP A 92 -14.86 4.71 -5.00
C ASP A 92 -16.33 4.89 -4.55
N GLY A 93 -17.28 4.37 -5.34
CA GLY A 93 -18.71 4.35 -5.02
C GLY A 93 -19.15 3.17 -4.16
N CYS A 94 -18.25 2.23 -3.88
CA CYS A 94 -18.44 1.16 -2.90
C CYS A 94 -18.47 1.77 -1.51
N GLY A 95 -19.67 2.10 -1.03
CA GLY A 95 -19.89 2.72 0.27
C GLY A 95 -19.16 1.98 1.39
N GLY A 96 -18.61 2.76 2.33
CA GLY A 96 -18.20 2.28 3.64
C GLY A 96 -16.71 2.22 3.92
N CYS A 97 -15.85 2.07 2.91
CA CYS A 97 -14.42 1.83 3.14
C CYS A 97 -13.63 3.15 3.19
N VAL A 98 -13.10 3.52 4.38
CA VAL A 98 -12.41 4.81 4.57
C VAL A 98 -10.99 4.63 5.09
N ALA A 99 -10.03 5.22 4.37
CA ALA A 99 -8.67 5.39 4.88
C ALA A 99 -8.51 6.79 5.52
N TYR A 100 -8.12 6.84 6.79
CA TYR A 100 -7.78 8.09 7.48
C TYR A 100 -6.29 8.09 7.82
N GLN A 101 -5.59 9.14 7.41
CA GLN A 101 -4.24 9.41 7.85
C GLN A 101 -4.28 10.44 8.99
N VAL A 102 -3.71 10.10 10.16
CA VAL A 102 -3.59 11.05 11.26
C VAL A 102 -2.33 11.91 11.05
N PRO A 103 -2.44 13.26 10.87
CA PRO A 103 -1.29 14.12 10.66
C PRO A 103 -0.46 14.33 11.93
N ARG A 104 0.84 14.61 11.77
CA ARG A 104 1.72 15.05 12.86
C ARG A 104 1.27 16.41 13.42
N ARG A 105 0.91 16.48 14.69
CA ARG A 105 1.15 17.67 15.53
C ARG A 105 1.96 17.25 16.76
N GLY A 106 3.02 17.99 17.04
CA GLY A 106 4.26 17.50 17.68
C GLY A 106 4.32 17.41 19.21
N ALA A 107 5.60 17.29 19.64
CA ALA A 107 6.23 17.27 20.97
C ALA A 107 6.34 15.93 21.74
N ASN A 108 5.32 15.06 21.83
CA ASN A 108 5.35 13.96 22.82
C ASN A 108 5.16 12.53 22.26
N GLY A 109 5.77 12.19 21.13
CA GLY A 109 5.87 10.77 20.71
C GLY A 109 4.58 10.12 20.19
N ALA A 110 3.67 10.90 19.59
CA ALA A 110 2.54 10.32 18.86
C ALA A 110 3.02 9.63 17.58
N THR A 111 2.86 8.31 17.54
CA THR A 111 3.08 7.48 16.36
C THR A 111 2.09 7.86 15.24
N ASN A 112 2.62 8.03 14.03
CA ASN A 112 1.82 8.27 12.85
C ASN A 112 0.92 7.05 12.59
N LEU A 113 -0.40 7.19 12.57
CA LEU A 113 -1.31 6.08 12.26
C LEU A 113 -1.99 6.29 10.91
N VAL A 114 -2.06 5.21 10.13
CA VAL A 114 -2.98 5.12 8.99
C VAL A 114 -4.05 4.11 9.36
N TYR A 115 -5.30 4.52 9.33
CA TYR A 115 -6.44 3.64 9.54
C TYR A 115 -7.01 3.26 8.18
N ALA A 116 -7.20 1.98 7.91
CA ALA A 116 -8.03 1.51 6.80
C ALA A 116 -9.23 0.77 7.43
N GLY A 117 -10.40 1.42 7.37
CA GLY A 117 -11.63 0.89 7.94
C GLY A 117 -12.38 0.00 6.95
N GLY A 118 -12.98 -1.07 7.49
CA GLY A 118 -13.94 -1.93 6.78
C GLY A 118 -15.17 -1.17 6.28
N CYS A 119 -15.84 -1.76 5.28
CA CYS A 119 -17.03 -1.16 4.68
C CYS A 119 -18.23 -1.27 5.63
N ALA A 120 -18.88 -0.13 5.89
CA ALA A 120 -20.20 -0.05 6.49
C ALA A 120 -21.31 -0.32 5.47
#